data_AF-A0AA46WXT6-F1
#
_entry.id   AF-A0AA46WXT6-F1
#
_cell.length_a   1.000
_cell.length_b   1.000
_cell.length_c   1.000
_cell.angle_alpha   90.00
_cell.angle_beta   90.00
_cell.angle_gamma   90.00
#
_symmetry.space_group_name_H-M   'P 1'
#
loop_
_entity.id
_entity.type
_entity.pdbx_description
1 polymer ?
#
loop_
_entity_poly.entity_id
_entity_poly.type
_entity_poly.pdbx_seq_one_letter_code
_entity_poly.pdbx_strand_id
1 'polypeptide(L)'
;MTRRHRASRQDAPENSGGSTLTRPRPRRRRWLAVLVLVACAFIAAGFPVYVAPQIEIENLSPYRRADAIFVLGGAIYERYPYALELALEGFAPEVVVSNPNGAKDVWLTDLCDHPRYEFPVTCFEPDPPVVCHEHGTSLI
;
A
#
# COMPACT_ATOMS: atom_id res chain seq x y z
N MET A 1 32.71 3.22 83.72
CA MET A 1 31.99 2.67 82.57
C MET A 1 30.49 2.93 82.75
N THR A 2 30.03 4.10 82.34
CA THR A 2 28.62 4.52 82.45
C THR A 2 28.35 5.53 81.34
N ARG A 3 27.73 5.10 80.25
CA ARG A 3 27.22 5.99 79.20
C ARG A 3 25.88 5.46 78.72
N ARG A 4 24.83 5.75 79.50
CA ARG A 4 23.44 5.62 79.03
C ARG A 4 23.19 6.74 78.03
N HIS A 5 22.99 6.36 76.77
CA HIS A 5 22.68 7.30 75.71
C HIS A 5 21.28 7.89 75.90
N ARG A 6 21.26 9.21 75.85
CA ARG A 6 20.14 10.15 76.01
C ARG A 6 19.12 9.97 74.89
N ALA A 7 17.85 9.93 75.28
CA ALA A 7 16.69 10.04 74.40
C ALA A 7 16.67 11.40 73.69
N SER A 8 16.44 11.39 72.37
CA SER A 8 15.98 12.54 71.61
C SER A 8 14.67 12.17 70.91
N ARG A 9 13.60 12.84 71.33
CA ARG A 9 12.38 13.08 70.55
C ARG A 9 12.65 14.13 69.46
N GLN A 10 11.69 14.25 68.54
CA GLN A 10 11.50 15.22 67.46
C GLN A 10 11.94 14.69 66.09
N ASP A 11 11.17 14.76 65.01
CA ASP A 11 9.75 15.06 64.77
C ASP A 11 9.45 14.44 63.40
N ALA A 12 8.23 13.93 63.20
CA ALA A 12 7.77 13.52 61.89
C ALA A 12 7.74 14.74 60.94
N PRO A 13 8.10 14.56 59.67
CA PRO A 13 7.05 14.71 58.69
C PRO A 13 6.80 13.38 58.00
N GLU A 14 5.59 12.88 58.26
CA GLU A 14 4.92 11.88 57.47
C GLU A 14 4.85 12.38 56.03
N ASN A 15 5.78 11.92 55.19
CA ASN A 15 5.74 12.18 53.75
C ASN A 15 4.65 11.27 53.16
N SER A 16 3.40 11.66 53.41
CA SER A 16 2.20 11.23 52.71
C SER A 16 2.24 11.74 51.26
N GLY A 17 3.24 11.28 50.50
CA GLY A 17 3.22 11.30 49.05
C GLY A 17 2.31 10.16 48.61
N GLY A 18 1.01 10.33 48.83
CA GLY A 18 -0.01 9.38 48.47
C GLY A 18 0.22 8.90 47.05
N SER A 19 0.52 7.62 46.91
CA SER A 19 0.36 6.92 45.66
C SER A 19 -1.12 7.08 45.32
N THR A 20 -1.44 8.07 44.50
CA THR A 20 -2.67 8.13 43.73
C THR A 20 -2.66 6.88 42.87
N LEU A 21 -3.10 5.78 43.47
CA LEU A 21 -3.69 4.65 42.80
C LEU A 21 -4.88 5.25 42.05
N THR A 22 -4.61 5.76 40.86
CA THR A 22 -5.61 6.06 39.85
C THR A 22 -6.25 4.73 39.54
N ARG A 23 -7.21 4.32 40.38
CA ARG A 23 -8.01 3.12 40.23
C ARG A 23 -8.70 3.30 38.89
N PRO A 24 -8.25 2.63 37.80
CA PRO A 24 -8.85 2.84 36.51
C PRO A 24 -10.27 2.31 36.67
N ARG A 25 -11.26 3.21 36.59
CA ARG A 25 -12.68 2.85 36.70
C ARG A 25 -12.89 1.63 35.78
N PRO A 26 -13.33 0.47 36.30
CA PRO A 26 -13.33 -0.79 35.55
C PRO A 26 -14.14 -0.68 34.26
N ARG A 27 -15.10 0.24 34.23
CA ARG A 27 -15.89 0.60 33.06
C ARG A 27 -15.04 1.21 31.93
N ARG A 28 -14.12 2.16 32.20
CA ARG A 28 -13.23 2.74 31.16
C ARG A 28 -12.26 1.70 30.60
N ARG A 29 -11.73 0.82 31.44
CA ARG A 29 -10.84 -0.27 31.00
C ARG A 29 -11.57 -1.29 30.13
N ARG A 30 -12.84 -1.58 30.43
CA ARG A 30 -13.72 -2.42 29.58
C ARG A 30 -13.99 -1.77 28.23
N TRP A 31 -14.30 -0.47 28.18
CA TRP A 31 -14.51 0.24 26.91
C TRP A 31 -13.25 0.28 26.04
N LEU A 32 -12.08 0.51 26.64
CA LEU A 32 -10.81 0.44 25.92
C LEU A 32 -10.54 -0.96 25.36
N ALA A 33 -10.82 -2.00 26.15
CA ALA A 33 -10.67 -3.38 25.69
C ALA A 33 -11.60 -3.69 24.51
N VAL A 34 -12.85 -3.23 24.55
CA VAL A 34 -13.80 -3.37 23.45
C VAL A 34 -13.33 -2.62 22.20
N LEU A 35 -12.85 -1.37 22.34
CA LEU A 35 -12.33 -0.59 21.21
C LEU A 35 -11.12 -1.26 20.55
N VAL A 36 -10.19 -1.80 21.34
CA VAL A 36 -9.03 -2.54 20.82
C VAL A 36 -9.50 -3.80 20.09
N LEU A 37 -10.43 -4.56 20.66
CA LEU A 37 -10.99 -5.75 20.02
C LEU A 37 -11.65 -5.42 18.68
N VAL A 38 -12.44 -4.35 18.63
CA VAL A 38 -13.08 -3.86 17.41
C VAL A 38 -12.03 -3.45 16.38
N ALA A 39 -11.02 -2.68 16.77
CA ALA A 39 -9.94 -2.27 15.88
C ALA A 39 -9.17 -3.49 15.32
N CYS A 40 -8.84 -4.47 16.17
CA CYS A 40 -8.21 -5.71 15.74
C CYS A 40 -9.11 -6.51 14.78
N ALA A 41 -10.43 -6.56 15.02
CA ALA A 41 -11.37 -7.21 14.12
C ALA A 41 -11.44 -6.51 12.75
N PHE A 42 -11.46 -5.18 12.72
CA PHE A 42 -11.41 -4.41 11.47
C PHE A 42 -10.11 -4.62 10.70
N ILE A 43 -8.97 -4.61 11.40
CA ILE A 43 -7.66 -4.89 10.77
C ILE A 43 -7.63 -6.33 10.25
N ALA A 44 -8.05 -7.31 11.04
CA ALA A 44 -8.06 -8.70 10.62
C ALA A 44 -9.01 -8.96 9.43
N ALA A 45 -10.17 -8.30 9.39
CA ALA A 45 -11.11 -8.40 8.28
C ALA A 45 -10.67 -7.60 7.04
N GLY A 46 -10.00 -6.46 7.23
CA GLY A 46 -9.50 -5.61 6.14
C GLY A 46 -8.17 -6.08 5.56
N PHE A 47 -7.36 -6.80 6.34
CA PHE A 47 -6.07 -7.35 5.90
C PHE A 47 -6.18 -8.22 4.64
N PRO A 48 -7.10 -9.22 4.55
CA PRO A 48 -7.25 -9.99 3.32
C PRO A 48 -7.71 -9.12 2.15
N VAL A 49 -8.56 -8.11 2.38
CA VAL A 49 -9.00 -7.20 1.32
C VAL A 49 -7.85 -6.36 0.78
N TYR A 50 -6.92 -5.94 1.64
CA TYR A 50 -5.78 -5.10 1.27
C TYR A 50 -4.62 -5.91 0.67
N VAL A 51 -4.34 -7.10 1.20
CA VAL A 51 -3.16 -7.90 0.83
C VAL A 51 -3.48 -8.94 -0.24
N ALA A 52 -4.66 -9.54 -0.20
CA ALA A 52 -5.09 -10.60 -1.10
C ALA A 52 -6.53 -10.32 -1.60
N PRO A 53 -6.73 -9.24 -2.38
CA PRO A 53 -8.06 -8.83 -2.82
C PRO A 53 -8.76 -9.99 -3.51
N GLN A 54 -9.90 -10.41 -2.93
CA GLN A 54 -10.69 -11.57 -3.37
C GLN A 54 -11.45 -11.33 -4.69
N ILE A 55 -11.35 -10.12 -5.25
CA ILE A 55 -12.22 -9.67 -6.32
C ILE A 55 -11.90 -10.32 -7.68
N GLU A 56 -10.69 -10.87 -7.90
CA GLU A 56 -10.30 -11.28 -9.27
C GLU A 56 -9.48 -12.57 -9.41
N ILE A 57 -9.17 -13.31 -8.33
CA ILE A 57 -8.37 -14.56 -8.47
C ILE A 57 -9.23 -15.83 -8.43
N GLU A 58 -10.28 -15.88 -7.60
CA GLU A 58 -11.11 -17.10 -7.45
C GLU A 58 -12.43 -17.09 -8.23
N ASN A 59 -13.03 -15.92 -8.50
CA ASN A 59 -14.28 -15.78 -9.26
C ASN A 59 -14.08 -15.29 -10.71
N LEU A 60 -12.87 -14.84 -11.04
CA LEU A 60 -12.43 -14.81 -12.42
C LEU A 60 -12.05 -16.26 -12.72
N SER A 61 -12.89 -16.97 -13.47
CA SER A 61 -12.52 -18.29 -13.99
C SER A 61 -11.05 -18.25 -14.45
N PRO A 62 -10.21 -19.25 -14.14
CA PRO A 62 -8.83 -19.32 -14.66
C PRO A 62 -8.74 -19.30 -16.20
N TYR A 63 -9.89 -19.19 -16.89
CA TYR A 63 -10.07 -19.18 -18.34
C TYR A 63 -10.90 -18.00 -18.86
N ARG A 64 -11.21 -16.97 -18.08
CA ARG A 64 -11.77 -15.74 -18.66
C ARG A 64 -10.62 -14.97 -19.32
N ARG A 65 -10.25 -15.43 -20.51
CA ARG A 65 -9.47 -14.63 -21.44
C ARG A 65 -10.17 -13.28 -21.58
N ALA A 66 -9.41 -12.20 -21.45
CA ALA A 66 -9.88 -10.87 -21.76
C ALA A 66 -9.88 -10.69 -23.29
N ASP A 67 -10.70 -9.77 -23.79
CA ASP A 67 -10.66 -9.37 -25.19
C ASP A 67 -9.38 -8.60 -25.52
N ALA A 68 -8.83 -7.87 -24.55
CA ALA A 68 -7.56 -7.16 -24.63
C ALA A 68 -6.96 -6.91 -23.24
N ILE A 69 -5.63 -6.79 -23.16
CA ILE A 69 -4.93 -6.27 -21.98
C ILE A 69 -4.63 -4.79 -22.22
N PHE A 70 -5.15 -3.92 -21.36
CA PHE A 70 -4.98 -2.47 -21.48
C PHE A 70 -3.97 -1.94 -20.46
N VAL A 71 -2.84 -1.40 -20.93
CA VAL A 71 -1.74 -0.92 -20.09
C VAL A 71 -1.77 0.61 -20.02
N LEU A 72 -1.98 1.12 -18.81
CA LEU A 72 -1.84 2.53 -18.51
C LEU A 72 -0.36 2.88 -18.36
N GLY A 73 0.16 3.61 -19.34
CA GLY A 73 1.51 4.14 -19.32
C GLY A 73 1.74 5.15 -18.20
N GLY A 74 3.00 5.27 -17.79
CA GLY A 74 3.46 6.17 -16.75
C GLY A 74 4.99 6.09 -16.61
N ALA A 75 5.55 6.68 -15.55
CA ALA A 75 7.00 6.76 -15.37
C ALA A 75 7.70 5.39 -15.15
N ILE A 76 6.93 4.35 -14.82
CA ILE A 76 7.40 3.01 -14.43
C ILE A 76 7.09 2.06 -15.60
N TYR A 77 8.11 1.45 -16.19
CA TYR A 77 8.04 0.66 -17.43
C TYR A 77 7.76 -0.83 -17.20
N GLU A 78 7.79 -1.31 -15.96
CA GLU A 78 7.65 -2.71 -15.55
C GLU A 78 6.26 -3.28 -15.89
N ARG A 79 5.28 -2.41 -16.13
CA ARG A 79 3.90 -2.80 -16.49
C ARG A 79 3.80 -3.33 -17.92
N TYR A 80 4.63 -2.85 -18.83
CA TYR A 80 4.61 -3.27 -20.23
C TYR A 80 5.08 -4.71 -20.42
N PRO A 81 6.26 -5.16 -19.93
CA PRO A 81 6.70 -6.54 -20.10
C PRO A 81 5.75 -7.53 -19.40
N TYR A 82 5.18 -7.16 -18.25
CA TYR A 82 4.21 -8.02 -17.57
C TYR A 82 2.93 -8.24 -18.39
N ALA A 83 2.42 -7.20 -19.05
CA ALA A 83 1.28 -7.33 -19.96
C ALA A 83 1.59 -8.22 -21.17
N LEU A 84 2.81 -8.12 -21.71
CA LEU A 84 3.26 -8.96 -22.82
C LEU A 84 3.39 -10.43 -22.37
N GLU A 85 3.87 -10.68 -21.15
CA GLU A 85 3.93 -12.03 -20.56
C GLU A 85 2.54 -12.65 -20.42
N LEU A 86 1.57 -11.89 -19.91
CA LEU A 86 0.18 -12.35 -19.82
C LEU A 86 -0.44 -12.65 -21.20
N ALA A 87 -0.14 -11.84 -22.22
CA ALA A 87 -0.60 -12.12 -23.59
C ALA A 87 0.06 -13.38 -24.18
N LEU A 88 1.35 -13.60 -23.91
CA LEU A 88 2.08 -14.82 -24.30
C LEU A 88 1.51 -16.08 -23.61
N GLU A 89 1.06 -15.95 -22.37
CA GLU A 89 0.37 -17.01 -21.63
C GLU A 89 -1.08 -17.25 -22.14
N GLY A 90 -1.55 -16.43 -23.08
CA GLY A 90 -2.83 -16.59 -23.75
C GLY A 90 -4.02 -16.00 -23.00
N PHE A 91 -3.78 -15.09 -22.05
CA PHE A 91 -4.82 -14.39 -21.30
C PHE A 91 -5.60 -13.38 -22.13
N ALA A 92 -5.05 -12.88 -23.24
CA ALA A 92 -5.75 -12.02 -24.19
C ALA A 92 -5.15 -12.14 -25.60
N PRO A 93 -5.93 -11.90 -26.66
CA PRO A 93 -5.44 -11.92 -28.03
C PRO A 93 -4.73 -10.63 -28.48
N GLU A 94 -4.77 -9.55 -27.68
CA GLU A 94 -4.18 -8.24 -28.02
C GLU A 94 -3.73 -7.48 -26.76
N VAL A 95 -2.69 -6.65 -26.91
CA VAL A 95 -2.24 -5.69 -25.89
C VAL A 95 -2.43 -4.27 -26.42
N VAL A 96 -3.09 -3.41 -25.64
CA VAL A 96 -3.27 -1.99 -25.94
C VAL A 96 -2.51 -1.16 -24.92
N VAL A 97 -1.64 -0.26 -25.38
CA VAL A 97 -0.80 0.56 -24.52
C VAL A 97 -1.13 2.04 -24.67
N SER A 98 -1.44 2.69 -23.55
CA SER A 98 -1.51 4.13 -23.47
C SER A 98 -0.09 4.71 -23.42
N ASN A 99 0.33 5.42 -24.46
CA ASN A 99 1.63 6.08 -24.56
C ASN A 99 1.48 7.60 -24.37
N PRO A 100 1.57 8.13 -23.13
CA PRO A 100 1.44 9.57 -22.88
C PRO A 100 2.63 10.40 -23.38
N ASN A 101 3.73 9.75 -23.78
CA ASN A 101 4.91 10.42 -24.34
C ASN A 101 4.90 10.40 -25.88
N GLY A 102 3.93 9.73 -26.50
CA GLY A 102 3.82 9.55 -27.94
C GLY A 102 5.15 9.11 -28.57
N ALA A 103 5.49 9.71 -29.70
CA ALA A 103 6.72 9.42 -30.45
C ALA A 103 8.03 9.74 -29.69
N LYS A 104 7.98 10.40 -28.52
CA LYS A 104 9.17 10.66 -27.69
C LYS A 104 9.64 9.40 -26.95
N ASP A 105 8.74 8.44 -26.73
CA ASP A 105 9.10 7.14 -26.17
C ASP A 105 9.55 6.21 -27.30
N VAL A 106 10.86 6.22 -27.58
CA VAL A 106 11.46 5.44 -28.67
C VAL A 106 11.23 3.94 -28.47
N TRP A 107 11.28 3.45 -27.23
CA TRP A 107 11.11 2.03 -26.95
C TRP A 107 9.67 1.59 -27.23
N LEU A 108 8.69 2.38 -26.76
CA LEU A 108 7.30 2.06 -26.99
C LEU A 108 6.93 2.25 -28.46
N THR A 109 7.38 3.34 -29.10
CA THR A 109 7.21 3.54 -30.56
C THR A 109 7.72 2.34 -31.35
N ASP A 110 8.94 1.87 -31.04
CA ASP A 110 9.53 0.72 -31.68
C ASP A 110 8.78 -0.60 -31.40
N LEU A 111 8.22 -0.78 -30.20
CA LEU A 111 7.36 -1.93 -29.83
C LEU A 111 6.06 -1.98 -30.65
N CYS A 112 5.46 -0.82 -30.92
CA CYS A 112 4.15 -0.75 -31.59
C CYS A 112 4.29 -0.72 -33.12
N ASP A 113 5.37 -0.13 -33.65
CA ASP A 113 5.61 -0.02 -35.09
C ASP A 113 6.14 -1.33 -35.70
N HIS A 114 6.79 -2.18 -34.89
CA HIS A 114 7.37 -3.44 -35.35
C HIS A 114 6.66 -4.65 -34.72
N PRO A 115 5.99 -5.49 -35.54
CA PRO A 115 5.42 -6.74 -35.06
C PRO A 115 6.52 -7.67 -34.52
N ARG A 116 6.46 -7.98 -33.21
CA ARG A 116 7.40 -8.88 -32.52
C ARG A 116 6.74 -10.10 -31.89
N TYR A 117 5.43 -10.06 -31.75
CA TYR A 117 4.63 -11.07 -31.08
C TYR A 117 3.59 -11.65 -32.05
N GLU A 118 3.08 -12.83 -31.72
CA GLU A 118 1.99 -13.46 -32.49
C GLU A 118 0.63 -12.75 -32.29
N PHE A 119 0.57 -11.84 -31.32
CA PHE A 119 -0.57 -10.95 -31.05
C PHE A 119 -0.23 -9.49 -31.40
N PRO A 120 -1.23 -8.69 -31.80
CA PRO A 120 -1.04 -7.25 -32.02
C PRO A 120 -0.73 -6.51 -30.72
N VAL A 121 0.12 -5.49 -30.85
CA VAL A 121 0.40 -4.50 -29.81
C VAL A 121 0.04 -3.13 -30.38
N THR A 122 -1.04 -2.54 -29.87
CA THR A 122 -1.58 -1.26 -30.37
C THR A 122 -1.31 -0.16 -29.38
N CYS A 123 -0.79 0.98 -29.85
CA CYS A 123 -0.46 2.10 -28.99
C CYS A 123 -1.23 3.34 -29.39
N PHE A 124 -1.73 4.07 -28.38
CA PHE A 124 -2.44 5.32 -28.59
C PHE A 124 -1.91 6.40 -27.65
N GLU A 125 -1.90 7.63 -28.13
CA GLU A 125 -1.63 8.79 -27.31
C GLU A 125 -2.95 9.26 -26.67
N PRO A 126 -3.09 9.23 -25.33
CA PRO A 126 -4.32 9.62 -24.66
C PRO A 126 -4.60 11.13 -24.81
N ASP A 127 -5.85 11.48 -25.10
CA ASP A 127 -6.36 12.87 -25.13
C ASP A 127 -7.48 13.05 -24.07
N PRO A 128 -7.31 13.90 -23.04
CA PRO A 128 -6.14 14.73 -22.76
C PRO A 128 -4.94 13.90 -22.31
N PRO A 129 -3.70 14.40 -22.49
CA PRO A 129 -2.53 13.70 -21.98
C PRO A 129 -2.65 13.55 -20.46
N VAL A 130 -2.60 12.31 -19.99
CA VAL A 130 -2.52 12.01 -18.56
C VAL A 130 -1.19 12.54 -18.04
N VAL A 131 -1.22 13.71 -17.40
CA VAL A 131 -0.08 14.44 -16.81
C VAL A 131 1.29 13.96 -17.30
N CYS A 132 1.77 14.53 -18.42
CA CYS A 132 3.15 14.33 -18.84
C CYS A 132 4.08 14.74 -17.69
N HIS A 133 4.69 13.77 -17.00
CA HIS A 133 5.77 14.07 -16.08
C HIS A 133 7.01 14.37 -16.92
N GLU A 134 7.19 15.64 -17.30
CA GLU A 134 8.39 16.11 -17.97
C GLU A 134 9.62 15.85 -17.08
N HIS A 135 10.36 14.79 -17.37
CA HIS A 135 11.71 14.64 -16.85
C HIS A 135 12.66 15.55 -17.65
N GLY A 136 12.83 16.78 -17.16
CA GLY A 136 14.11 17.49 -17.19
C GLY A 136 14.40 18.39 -18.39
N THR A 137 14.26 19.71 -18.16
CA THR A 137 15.22 20.72 -18.66
C THR A 137 15.35 21.85 -17.63
N SER A 138 16.20 21.65 -16.61
CA SER A 138 16.92 22.79 -16.01
C SER A 138 18.03 23.16 -16.99
N LEU A 139 17.75 24.12 -17.87
CA LEU A 139 18.80 24.91 -18.50
C LEU A 139 19.16 26.04 -17.52
N ILE A 140 20.31 25.87 -16.86
CA ILE A 140 21.18 26.98 -16.43
C ILE A 140 22.44 26.86 -17.29
#